data_AF-A0A1Y4UBI5-F1
#
_entry.id   AF-A0A1Y4UBI5-F1
#
_cell.length_a   1.000
_cell.length_b   1.000
_cell.length_c   1.000
_cell.angle_alpha   90.00
_cell.angle_beta   90.00
_cell.angle_gamma   90.00
#
_symmetry.space_group_name_H-M   'P 1'
#
loop_
_entity.id
_entity.type
_entity.pdbx_description
1 polymer ?
#
loop_
_entity_poly.entity_id
_entity_poly.type
_entity_poly.pdbx_seq_one_letter_code
_entity_poly.pdbx_strand_id
1 'polypeptide(L)'
;MVIKKYSYGNYFFRAKKLNCLNDLKNWNRRNFESCKMYKIHSYGRLNNWYEEMMYFCNIPMQTLTEISYDYKNPVIISAYKIIQDFACVDIVASSKEISNTKVLLPKLQSAFSQQETPELNKFTTKIREEFYTVPINKAKGWIYPTVGKQSKDNFNLAMYPGVAKKLLEFQGAIVISKANPNGMKEIEFCFDQDYRLDYIKGYPELRKIFNLD
;
A
#
# COMPACT_ATOMS: atom_id res chain seq x y z
N MET A 1 -11.15 18.54 7.06
CA MET A 1 -10.02 17.77 6.48
C MET A 1 -8.87 17.75 7.49
N VAL A 2 -8.46 16.57 7.95
CA VAL A 2 -7.35 16.40 8.90
C VAL A 2 -6.07 16.13 8.12
N ILE A 3 -4.93 16.65 8.58
CA ILE A 3 -3.61 16.44 7.98
C ILE A 3 -2.72 15.74 9.01
N LYS A 4 -2.09 14.64 8.61
CA LYS A 4 -1.14 13.89 9.44
C LYS A 4 0.27 13.97 8.87
N LYS A 5 1.26 14.12 9.76
CA LYS A 5 2.68 14.14 9.42
C LYS A 5 3.30 12.76 9.56
N TYR A 6 4.25 12.47 8.69
CA TYR A 6 5.01 11.24 8.64
C TYR A 6 6.49 11.57 8.60
N SER A 7 7.23 10.95 9.52
CA SER A 7 8.64 11.24 9.74
C SER A 7 9.55 10.29 8.98
N TYR A 8 10.71 10.81 8.62
CA TYR A 8 11.86 10.10 8.06
C TYR A 8 12.11 8.76 8.77
N GLY A 9 12.51 7.76 7.97
CA GLY A 9 12.93 6.46 8.47
C GLY A 9 11.83 5.42 8.64
N ASN A 10 10.55 5.83 8.63
CA ASN A 10 9.44 4.89 8.61
C ASN A 10 9.33 4.16 7.27
N TYR A 11 8.68 2.99 7.27
CA TYR A 11 8.53 2.13 6.10
C TYR A 11 7.06 2.02 5.67
N PHE A 12 6.88 1.93 4.36
CA PHE A 12 5.64 1.59 3.69
C PHE A 12 5.85 0.38 2.78
N PHE A 13 4.82 -0.44 2.68
CA PHE A 13 4.88 -1.73 2.02
C PHE A 13 3.88 -1.81 0.89
N ARG A 14 4.25 -2.42 -0.23
CA ARG A 14 3.36 -2.63 -1.37
C ARG A 14 3.45 -4.07 -1.82
N ALA A 15 2.30 -4.73 -1.96
CA ALA A 15 2.25 -6.10 -2.45
C ALA A 15 1.82 -6.19 -3.92
N LYS A 16 2.31 -7.22 -4.60
CA LYS A 16 1.91 -7.57 -5.97
C LYS A 16 1.83 -9.08 -6.11
N LYS A 17 0.68 -9.56 -6.61
CA LYS A 17 0.49 -10.96 -7.00
C LYS A 17 1.30 -11.28 -8.25
N LEU A 18 1.87 -12.47 -8.27
CA LEU A 18 2.55 -13.06 -9.41
C LEU A 18 1.68 -14.15 -10.02
N ASN A 19 1.84 -14.42 -11.30
CA ASN A 19 1.22 -15.60 -11.90
C ASN A 19 2.06 -16.85 -11.56
N CYS A 20 3.38 -16.72 -11.61
CA CYS A 20 4.30 -17.77 -11.22
C CYS A 20 5.67 -17.23 -10.79
N LEU A 21 6.48 -18.06 -10.13
CA LEU A 21 7.84 -17.68 -9.71
C LEU A 21 8.79 -17.43 -10.88
N ASN A 22 8.55 -18.05 -12.05
CA ASN A 22 9.39 -17.84 -13.23
C ASN A 22 9.35 -16.39 -13.73
N ASP A 23 8.28 -15.65 -13.43
CA ASP A 23 8.15 -14.24 -13.80
C ASP A 23 9.30 -13.41 -13.22
N LEU A 24 9.82 -13.79 -12.04
CA LEU A 24 10.84 -13.06 -11.30
C LEU A 24 12.16 -12.89 -12.07
N LYS A 25 12.49 -13.82 -12.97
CA LYS A 25 13.76 -13.81 -13.74
C LYS A 25 13.93 -12.54 -14.59
N ASN A 26 12.82 -11.93 -15.00
CA ASN A 26 12.80 -10.74 -15.84
C ASN A 26 12.47 -9.46 -15.08
N TRP A 27 12.29 -9.54 -13.75
CA TRP A 27 11.96 -8.37 -12.95
C TRP A 27 13.18 -7.47 -12.80
N ASN A 28 12.92 -6.17 -12.90
CA ASN A 28 13.88 -5.11 -12.68
C ASN A 28 13.16 -3.93 -12.02
N ARG A 29 13.86 -2.81 -11.86
CA ARG A 29 13.32 -1.55 -11.31
C ARG A 29 11.91 -1.18 -11.81
N ARG A 30 11.62 -1.34 -13.10
CA ARG A 30 10.32 -0.97 -13.70
C ARG A 30 9.16 -1.77 -13.12
N ASN A 31 9.40 -3.00 -12.65
CA ASN A 31 8.37 -3.86 -12.07
C ASN A 31 7.88 -3.38 -10.70
N PHE A 32 8.67 -2.53 -10.03
CA PHE A 32 8.38 -1.91 -8.74
C PHE A 32 7.73 -0.52 -8.88
N GLU A 33 7.73 0.06 -10.09
CA GLU A 33 7.07 1.34 -10.35
C GLU A 33 5.53 1.22 -10.41
N SER A 34 4.85 2.36 -10.60
CA SER A 34 3.42 2.42 -10.88
C SER A 34 3.06 1.75 -12.20
N CYS A 35 1.83 1.25 -12.30
CA CYS A 35 1.27 0.89 -13.59
C CYS A 35 1.11 2.17 -14.42
N LYS A 36 1.42 2.11 -15.72
CA LYS A 36 1.29 3.26 -16.61
C LYS A 36 -0.17 3.62 -16.82
N MET A 37 -0.45 4.92 -16.87
CA MET A 37 -1.78 5.51 -16.99
C MET A 37 -2.67 4.79 -18.00
N TYR A 38 -2.16 4.56 -19.22
CA TYR A 38 -2.90 3.94 -20.33
C TYR A 38 -3.27 2.46 -20.13
N LYS A 39 -2.76 1.79 -19.09
CA LYS A 39 -3.11 0.41 -18.72
C LYS A 39 -4.14 0.33 -17.60
N ILE A 40 -4.58 1.47 -17.05
CA ILE A 40 -5.49 1.54 -15.91
C ILE A 40 -6.91 1.74 -16.45
N HIS A 41 -7.62 0.64 -16.63
CA HIS A 41 -9.00 0.63 -17.18
C HIS A 41 -10.06 0.37 -16.11
N SER A 42 -9.71 0.55 -14.83
CA SER A 42 -10.61 0.36 -13.70
C SER A 42 -10.39 1.44 -12.64
N TYR A 43 -11.39 1.64 -11.79
CA TYR A 43 -11.24 2.46 -10.58
C TYR A 43 -10.43 1.66 -9.55
N GLY A 44 -9.45 2.31 -8.93
CA GLY A 44 -8.98 1.89 -7.62
C GLY A 44 -9.77 2.61 -6.53
N ARG A 45 -9.46 2.37 -5.27
CA ARG A 45 -10.15 3.04 -4.15
C ARG A 45 -10.04 4.56 -4.17
N LEU A 46 -8.96 5.09 -4.73
CA LEU A 46 -8.68 6.52 -4.76
C LEU A 46 -8.25 7.02 -6.13
N ASN A 47 -8.41 6.25 -7.20
CA ASN A 47 -8.01 6.67 -8.54
C ASN A 47 -9.08 6.33 -9.58
N ASN A 48 -9.25 7.24 -10.54
CA ASN A 48 -10.07 7.03 -11.71
C ASN A 48 -9.42 6.08 -12.72
N TRP A 49 -10.17 5.79 -13.78
CA TRP A 49 -9.62 5.30 -15.03
C TRP A 49 -8.53 6.24 -15.51
N TYR A 50 -7.45 5.66 -16.01
CA TYR A 50 -6.30 6.41 -16.48
C TYR A 50 -5.72 7.37 -15.43
N GLU A 51 -5.82 7.06 -14.14
CA GLU A 51 -5.15 7.84 -13.09
C GLU A 51 -4.11 6.96 -12.41
N GLU A 52 -2.83 7.31 -12.55
CA GLU A 52 -1.78 6.56 -11.87
C GLU A 52 -1.80 6.83 -10.37
N MET A 53 -1.76 5.76 -9.58
CA MET A 53 -1.66 5.83 -8.13
C MET A 53 -0.73 4.73 -7.63
N MET A 54 0.05 5.04 -6.60
CA MET A 54 0.78 4.04 -5.83
C MET A 54 0.10 3.85 -4.48
N TYR A 55 -0.27 2.60 -4.21
CA TYR A 55 -0.89 2.19 -2.96
C TYR A 55 0.12 1.44 -2.11
N PHE A 56 0.16 1.78 -0.83
CA PHE A 56 1.01 1.18 0.18
C PHE A 56 0.22 0.92 1.46
N CYS A 57 0.76 0.08 2.33
CA CYS A 57 0.32 -0.12 3.70
C CYS A 57 1.48 0.11 4.65
N ASN A 58 1.23 0.58 5.87
CA ASN A 58 2.29 0.76 6.85
C ASN A 58 2.69 -0.55 7.57
N ILE A 59 2.00 -1.65 7.30
CA ILE A 59 2.28 -2.98 7.86
C ILE A 59 2.44 -3.99 6.72
N PRO A 60 3.53 -4.79 6.69
CA PRO A 60 3.82 -5.68 5.58
C PRO A 60 2.73 -6.75 5.43
N MET A 61 2.31 -7.38 6.54
CA MET A 61 1.32 -8.46 6.48
C MET A 61 -0.08 -7.98 6.09
N GLN A 62 -0.45 -6.74 6.43
CA GLN A 62 -1.73 -6.17 6.03
C GLN A 62 -1.83 -6.02 4.51
N THR A 63 -0.71 -5.83 3.79
CA THR A 63 -0.72 -5.77 2.32
C THR A 63 -1.29 -7.03 1.66
N LEU A 64 -1.19 -8.20 2.31
CA LEU A 64 -1.78 -9.45 1.82
C LEU A 64 -3.30 -9.44 1.91
N THR A 65 -3.86 -8.84 2.96
CA THR A 65 -5.30 -8.63 3.09
C THR A 65 -5.80 -7.63 2.06
N GLU A 66 -5.09 -6.52 1.84
CA GLU A 66 -5.46 -5.50 0.85
C GLU A 66 -5.67 -6.08 -0.55
N ILE A 67 -4.78 -6.99 -0.97
CA ILE A 67 -4.83 -7.61 -2.30
C ILE A 67 -5.73 -8.86 -2.36
N SER A 68 -6.46 -9.21 -1.28
CA SER A 68 -7.18 -10.48 -1.13
C SER A 68 -6.30 -11.67 -1.47
N TYR A 69 -5.19 -11.84 -0.77
CA TYR A 69 -4.28 -12.94 -1.05
C TYR A 69 -4.96 -14.30 -0.81
N ASP A 70 -4.86 -15.20 -1.79
CA ASP A 70 -5.56 -16.49 -1.84
C ASP A 70 -4.68 -17.69 -1.45
N TYR A 71 -3.43 -17.44 -1.05
CA TYR A 71 -2.42 -18.45 -0.70
C TYR A 71 -2.01 -19.40 -1.84
N LYS A 72 -2.48 -19.17 -3.07
CA LYS A 72 -2.16 -20.03 -4.23
C LYS A 72 -1.02 -19.46 -5.05
N ASN A 73 -1.09 -18.16 -5.29
CA ASN A 73 -0.15 -17.47 -6.15
C ASN A 73 1.05 -16.93 -5.36
N PRO A 74 2.26 -16.87 -5.93
CA PRO A 74 3.36 -16.19 -5.26
C PRO A 74 3.06 -14.69 -5.13
N VAL A 75 3.58 -14.04 -4.08
CA VAL A 75 3.39 -12.61 -3.83
C VAL A 75 4.73 -11.97 -3.51
N ILE A 76 4.95 -10.77 -4.05
CA ILE A 76 6.07 -9.92 -3.64
C ILE A 76 5.54 -8.85 -2.70
N ILE A 77 6.21 -8.62 -1.58
CA ILE A 77 6.00 -7.46 -0.72
C ILE A 77 7.26 -6.60 -0.77
N SER A 78 7.12 -5.39 -1.29
CA SER A 78 8.19 -4.39 -1.45
C SER A 78 8.17 -3.41 -0.30
N ALA A 79 9.35 -3.04 0.21
CA ALA A 79 9.51 -2.04 1.27
C ALA A 79 10.03 -0.72 0.69
N TYR A 80 9.46 0.39 1.17
CA TYR A 80 9.82 1.74 0.79
C TYR A 80 10.00 2.61 2.03
N LYS A 81 11.18 3.19 2.20
CA LYS A 81 11.52 4.04 3.34
C LYS A 81 11.25 5.50 3.04
N ILE A 82 10.71 6.22 4.02
CA ILE A 82 10.55 7.67 3.95
C ILE A 82 11.93 8.33 4.01
N ILE A 83 12.28 9.07 2.96
CA ILE A 83 13.57 9.80 2.87
C ILE A 83 13.44 11.30 3.16
N GLN A 84 12.21 11.81 3.25
CA GLN A 84 11.93 13.19 3.63
C GLN A 84 10.57 13.26 4.31
N ASP A 85 10.48 14.02 5.42
CA ASP A 85 9.22 14.26 6.12
C ASP A 85 8.14 14.82 5.19
N PHE A 86 6.93 14.30 5.30
CA PHE A 86 5.78 14.81 4.55
C PHE A 86 4.50 14.72 5.37
N ALA A 87 3.43 15.31 4.81
CA ALA A 87 2.11 15.21 5.40
C ALA A 87 1.10 14.67 4.39
N CYS A 88 0.05 14.02 4.89
CA CYS A 88 -1.03 13.44 4.11
C CYS A 88 -2.39 13.89 4.61
N VAL A 89 -3.35 13.93 3.70
CA VAL A 89 -4.77 14.08 4.03
C VAL A 89 -5.25 12.78 4.67
N ASP A 90 -5.89 12.90 5.83
CA ASP A 90 -6.49 11.78 6.55
C ASP A 90 -7.94 11.58 6.11
N ILE A 91 -8.18 10.51 5.36
CA ILE A 91 -9.51 10.04 4.97
C ILE A 91 -9.98 9.06 6.04
N VAL A 92 -10.43 9.58 7.17
CA VAL A 92 -11.04 8.83 8.29
C VAL A 92 -10.22 7.64 8.81
N ALA A 93 -8.92 7.57 8.55
CA ALA A 93 -8.04 6.51 9.03
C ALA A 93 -7.85 6.60 10.55
N SER A 94 -7.84 7.83 11.06
CA SER A 94 -7.53 8.10 12.48
C SER A 94 -8.72 8.56 13.29
N SER A 95 -9.89 8.60 12.65
CA SER A 95 -11.13 9.02 13.28
C SER A 95 -11.48 8.10 14.44
N LYS A 96 -11.55 8.66 15.65
CA LYS A 96 -12.38 8.09 16.72
C LYS A 96 -13.84 8.43 16.41
N GLU A 97 -14.78 7.68 16.99
CA GLU A 97 -16.20 8.05 17.05
C GLU A 97 -16.36 9.40 17.76
N ILE A 98 -16.20 10.52 17.04
CA ILE A 98 -16.44 11.85 17.60
C ILE A 98 -17.95 12.09 17.61
N SER A 99 -18.46 12.38 18.80
CA SER A 99 -19.82 12.15 19.27
C SER A 99 -20.95 12.98 18.64
N ASN A 100 -20.67 13.88 17.68
CA ASN A 100 -21.70 14.78 17.12
C ASN A 100 -21.94 14.63 15.60
N THR A 101 -21.23 13.72 14.91
CA THR A 101 -21.50 13.32 13.49
C THR A 101 -21.64 11.80 13.35
N LYS A 102 -22.34 11.19 14.32
CA LYS A 102 -22.31 9.76 14.67
C LYS A 102 -22.67 8.76 13.56
N VAL A 103 -23.32 9.15 12.46
CA VAL A 103 -23.81 8.19 11.46
C VAL A 103 -22.99 8.20 10.15
N LEU A 104 -22.41 9.34 9.76
CA LEU A 104 -21.73 9.47 8.46
C LEU A 104 -20.26 9.03 8.50
N LEU A 105 -19.54 9.35 9.58
CA LEU A 105 -18.11 9.03 9.70
C LEU A 105 -17.85 7.51 9.77
N PRO A 106 -18.60 6.72 10.58
CA PRO A 106 -18.43 5.27 10.63
C PRO A 106 -18.84 4.58 9.33
N LYS A 107 -19.89 5.07 8.66
CA LYS A 107 -20.30 4.57 7.33
C LYS A 107 -19.20 4.81 6.29
N LEU A 108 -18.59 5.99 6.30
CA LEU A 108 -17.51 6.30 5.38
C LEU A 108 -16.26 5.47 5.67
N GLN A 109 -15.88 5.35 6.95
CA GLN A 109 -14.77 4.51 7.35
C GLN A 109 -15.00 3.04 6.93
N SER A 110 -16.20 2.52 7.13
CA SER A 110 -16.60 1.19 6.66
C SER A 110 -16.45 1.04 5.14
N ALA A 111 -16.87 2.03 4.35
CA ALA A 111 -16.68 2.02 2.90
C ALA A 111 -15.20 1.93 2.51
N PHE A 112 -14.30 2.66 3.18
CA PHE A 112 -12.85 2.56 2.94
C PHE A 112 -12.20 1.28 3.46
N SER A 113 -12.89 0.53 4.34
CA SER A 113 -12.37 -0.68 4.98
C SER A 113 -12.90 -1.99 4.38
N GLN A 114 -13.85 -1.91 3.45
CA GLN A 114 -14.40 -3.09 2.77
C GLN A 114 -13.52 -3.53 1.61
N GLN A 115 -13.58 -4.80 1.24
CA GLN A 115 -12.88 -5.32 0.07
C GLN A 115 -13.34 -4.57 -1.19
N GLU A 116 -12.40 -4.31 -2.11
CA GLU A 116 -12.68 -3.53 -3.32
C GLU A 116 -13.73 -4.20 -4.22
N THR A 117 -14.71 -3.40 -4.65
CA THR A 117 -15.60 -3.69 -5.78
C THR A 117 -15.62 -2.48 -6.72
N PRO A 118 -15.99 -2.65 -8.00
CA PRO A 118 -16.07 -1.51 -8.93
C PRO A 118 -16.97 -0.37 -8.44
N GLU A 119 -18.12 -0.69 -7.84
CA GLU A 119 -19.08 0.27 -7.32
C GLU A 119 -18.52 1.02 -6.11
N LEU A 120 -17.88 0.29 -5.19
CA LEU A 120 -17.27 0.86 -4.00
C LEU A 120 -16.08 1.77 -4.37
N ASN A 121 -15.24 1.34 -5.32
CA ASN A 121 -14.10 2.13 -5.80
C ASN A 121 -14.56 3.42 -6.50
N LYS A 122 -15.64 3.35 -7.29
CA LYS A 122 -16.26 4.55 -7.87
C LYS A 122 -16.81 5.50 -6.81
N PHE A 123 -17.47 4.96 -5.78
CA PHE A 123 -17.99 5.76 -4.67
C PHE A 123 -16.86 6.44 -3.87
N THR A 124 -15.87 5.68 -3.44
CA THR A 124 -14.73 6.18 -2.65
C THR A 124 -13.87 7.19 -3.42
N THR A 125 -13.69 7.00 -4.72
CA THR A 125 -13.02 7.99 -5.59
C THR A 125 -13.79 9.30 -5.69
N LYS A 126 -15.13 9.26 -5.84
CA LYS A 126 -15.96 10.47 -5.80
C LYS A 126 -15.86 11.21 -4.47
N ILE A 127 -15.90 10.49 -3.35
CA ILE A 127 -15.74 11.09 -2.03
C ILE A 127 -14.37 11.76 -1.89
N ARG A 128 -13.31 11.13 -2.39
CA ARG A 128 -11.96 11.72 -2.41
C ARG A 128 -11.97 13.06 -3.16
N GLU A 129 -12.55 13.10 -4.35
CA GLU A 129 -12.56 14.29 -5.22
C GLU A 129 -13.38 15.45 -4.64
N GLU A 130 -14.48 15.14 -3.99
CA GLU A 130 -15.37 16.16 -3.46
C GLU A 130 -14.89 16.71 -2.11
N PHE A 131 -14.33 15.86 -1.24
CA PHE A 131 -14.09 16.22 0.17
C PHE A 131 -12.64 16.12 0.65
N TYR A 132 -11.78 15.39 -0.06
CA TYR A 132 -10.43 15.07 0.38
C TYR A 132 -9.39 15.38 -0.68
N THR A 133 -9.56 16.44 -1.48
CA THR A 133 -8.53 16.89 -2.42
C THR A 133 -7.22 17.19 -1.69
N VAL A 134 -6.08 16.85 -2.31
CA VAL A 134 -4.76 17.11 -1.72
C VAL A 134 -4.38 18.57 -1.95
N PRO A 135 -4.32 19.42 -0.92
CA PRO A 135 -3.80 20.77 -1.07
C PRO A 135 -2.30 20.70 -1.38
N ILE A 136 -1.90 21.19 -2.56
CA ILE A 136 -0.53 21.11 -3.13
C ILE A 136 0.57 21.47 -2.12
N ASN A 137 0.30 22.47 -1.27
CA ASN A 137 1.27 23.02 -0.31
C ASN A 137 1.20 22.42 1.09
N LYS A 138 0.18 21.61 1.42
CA LYS A 138 -0.01 21.10 2.79
C LYS A 138 0.04 19.58 2.90
N ALA A 139 -0.19 18.84 1.82
CA ALA A 139 -0.14 17.38 1.82
C ALA A 139 0.44 16.84 0.51
N LYS A 140 0.89 15.58 0.55
CA LYS A 140 1.59 14.87 -0.53
C LYS A 140 0.89 13.57 -0.94
N GLY A 141 -0.18 13.19 -0.25
CA GLY A 141 -0.99 12.02 -0.55
C GLY A 141 -2.12 11.87 0.45
N TRP A 142 -2.69 10.67 0.47
CA TRP A 142 -3.81 10.30 1.33
C TRP A 142 -3.44 9.14 2.22
N ILE A 143 -3.88 9.19 3.46
CA ILE A 143 -4.00 8.00 4.29
C ILE A 143 -5.46 7.63 4.42
N TYR A 144 -5.74 6.33 4.48
CA TYR A 144 -7.08 5.81 4.58
C TYR A 144 -7.09 4.46 5.32
N PRO A 145 -8.24 4.02 5.84
CA PRO A 145 -8.42 2.74 6.49
C PRO A 145 -7.86 1.55 5.70
N THR A 146 -7.41 0.53 6.43
CA THR A 146 -7.06 -0.77 5.85
C THR A 146 -8.29 -1.64 5.66
N VAL A 147 -8.22 -2.63 4.77
CA VAL A 147 -9.29 -3.62 4.63
C VAL A 147 -9.39 -4.49 5.88
N GLY A 148 -10.61 -4.71 6.35
CA GLY A 148 -10.90 -5.62 7.47
C GLY A 148 -10.83 -4.95 8.85
N LYS A 149 -10.17 -5.60 9.80
CA LYS A 149 -10.16 -5.16 11.21
C LYS A 149 -9.39 -3.85 11.35
N GLN A 150 -10.08 -2.84 11.85
CA GLN A 150 -9.50 -1.51 12.03
C GLN A 150 -8.58 -1.47 13.25
N SER A 151 -7.44 -0.80 13.07
CA SER A 151 -6.52 -0.41 14.13
C SER A 151 -6.05 1.00 13.84
N LYS A 152 -5.87 1.79 14.90
CA LYS A 152 -5.39 3.19 14.84
C LYS A 152 -4.00 3.29 14.22
N ASP A 153 -3.24 2.21 14.36
CA ASP A 153 -1.86 2.10 13.91
C ASP A 153 -1.75 1.40 12.55
N ASN A 154 -2.87 0.98 11.94
CA ASN A 154 -2.90 0.32 10.64
C ASN A 154 -3.59 1.25 9.65
N PHE A 155 -2.88 1.67 8.61
CA PHE A 155 -3.44 2.52 7.57
C PHE A 155 -2.76 2.26 6.24
N ASN A 156 -3.51 2.54 5.19
CA ASN A 156 -2.98 2.59 3.84
C ASN A 156 -2.53 4.01 3.50
N LEU A 157 -1.60 4.09 2.54
CA LEU A 157 -1.11 5.32 1.95
C LEU A 157 -1.32 5.24 0.43
N ALA A 158 -1.91 6.29 -0.14
CA ALA A 158 -2.00 6.49 -1.59
C ALA A 158 -1.27 7.77 -1.98
N MET A 159 -0.45 7.69 -3.03
CA MET A 159 0.30 8.83 -3.55
C MET A 159 0.41 8.76 -5.06
N TYR A 160 0.46 9.93 -5.69
CA TYR A 160 0.85 10.01 -7.08
C TYR A 160 2.29 9.50 -7.27
N PRO A 161 2.60 8.74 -8.33
CA PRO A 161 3.91 8.11 -8.49
C PRO A 161 5.08 9.11 -8.51
N GLY A 162 4.90 10.27 -9.15
CA GLY A 162 5.92 11.32 -9.20
C GLY A 162 6.22 11.94 -7.83
N VAL A 163 5.26 11.88 -6.89
CA VAL A 163 5.44 12.33 -5.51
C VAL A 163 6.08 11.20 -4.68
N ALA A 164 5.59 9.97 -4.81
CA ALA A 164 6.17 8.81 -4.15
C ALA A 164 7.66 8.66 -4.47
N LYS A 165 8.07 8.77 -5.74
CA LYS A 165 9.48 8.70 -6.17
C LYS A 165 10.40 9.74 -5.51
N LYS A 166 9.86 10.85 -5.02
CA LYS A 166 10.64 11.92 -4.35
C LYS A 166 10.73 11.73 -2.84
N LEU A 167 9.78 11.01 -2.24
CA LEU A 167 9.62 10.92 -0.79
C LEU A 167 9.88 9.52 -0.23
N LEU A 168 9.84 8.51 -1.10
CA LEU A 168 9.97 7.11 -0.76
C LEU A 168 11.08 6.47 -1.57
N GLU A 169 12.00 5.80 -0.89
CA GLU A 169 13.11 5.05 -1.47
C GLU A 169 12.86 3.56 -1.32
N PHE A 170 13.01 2.81 -2.41
CA PHE A 170 12.90 1.35 -2.38
C PHE A 170 14.05 0.75 -1.56
N GLN A 171 13.73 -0.14 -0.63
CA GLN A 171 14.70 -0.77 0.26
C GLN A 171 14.89 -2.27 -0.02
N GLY A 172 14.19 -2.79 -1.02
CA GLY A 172 14.14 -4.21 -1.36
C GLY A 172 12.75 -4.79 -1.20
N ALA A 173 12.61 -6.08 -1.49
CA ALA A 173 11.34 -6.80 -1.44
C ALA A 173 11.54 -8.26 -1.05
N ILE A 174 10.55 -8.85 -0.39
CA ILE A 174 10.51 -10.29 -0.11
C ILE A 174 9.54 -10.99 -1.05
N VAL A 175 9.83 -12.25 -1.38
CA VAL A 175 8.95 -13.11 -2.17
C VAL A 175 8.37 -14.19 -1.26
N ILE A 176 7.05 -14.18 -1.12
CA ILE A 176 6.30 -15.30 -0.54
C ILE A 176 6.05 -16.29 -1.68
N SER A 177 6.84 -17.37 -1.72
CA SER A 177 6.80 -18.36 -2.80
C SER A 177 5.63 -19.32 -2.63
N LYS A 178 5.35 -19.73 -1.39
CA LYS A 178 4.19 -20.53 -0.99
C LYS A 178 3.64 -20.01 0.32
N ALA A 179 2.32 -20.10 0.49
CA ALA A 179 1.69 -19.83 1.77
C ALA A 179 0.47 -20.72 1.98
N ASN A 180 -0.03 -20.79 3.21
CA ASN A 180 -1.31 -21.44 3.49
C ASN A 180 -2.17 -20.61 4.47
N PRO A 181 -3.48 -20.92 4.58
CA PRO A 181 -4.37 -20.23 5.51
C PRO A 181 -3.98 -20.36 6.99
N ASN A 182 -3.21 -21.40 7.33
CA ASN A 182 -2.73 -21.66 8.69
C ASN A 182 -1.52 -20.77 9.08
N GLY A 183 -1.14 -19.83 8.22
CA GLY A 183 -0.12 -18.82 8.51
C GLY A 183 1.30 -19.20 8.08
N MET A 184 1.52 -20.40 7.55
CA MET A 184 2.82 -20.79 7.00
C MET A 184 3.10 -19.96 5.75
N LYS A 185 4.29 -19.35 5.69
CA LYS A 185 4.79 -18.56 4.56
C LYS A 185 6.23 -18.96 4.29
N GLU A 186 6.50 -19.37 3.06
CA GLU A 186 7.83 -19.72 2.59
C GLU A 186 8.42 -18.48 1.90
N ILE A 187 9.47 -17.92 2.51
CA ILE A 187 10.16 -16.73 2.02
C ILE A 187 11.62 -17.12 1.83
N GLU A 188 11.97 -17.43 0.59
CA GLU A 188 13.32 -17.89 0.22
C GLU A 188 14.09 -16.82 -0.55
N PHE A 189 13.37 -16.04 -1.36
CA PHE A 189 13.93 -15.06 -2.28
C PHE A 189 13.60 -13.64 -1.87
N CYS A 190 14.47 -12.72 -2.25
CA CYS A 190 14.27 -11.30 -2.12
C CYS A 190 14.79 -10.54 -3.33
N PHE A 191 14.37 -9.29 -3.47
CA PHE A 191 15.05 -8.29 -4.27
C PHE A 191 15.81 -7.36 -3.34
N ASP A 192 17.08 -7.12 -3.62
CA ASP A 192 17.89 -6.13 -2.92
C ASP A 192 17.48 -4.69 -3.31
N GLN A 193 18.18 -3.69 -2.78
CA GLN A 193 17.93 -2.27 -3.08
C GLN A 193 18.21 -1.91 -4.54
N ASP A 194 19.07 -2.67 -5.21
CA ASP A 194 19.43 -2.52 -6.62
C ASP A 194 18.52 -3.33 -7.55
N TYR A 195 17.42 -3.87 -7.03
CA TYR A 195 16.42 -4.65 -7.74
C TYR A 195 16.95 -5.99 -8.30
N ARG A 196 17.98 -6.56 -7.68
CA ARG A 196 18.56 -7.86 -8.03
C ARG A 196 17.91 -8.96 -7.20
N LEU A 197 17.51 -10.04 -7.87
CA LEU A 197 16.95 -11.23 -7.24
C LEU A 197 18.06 -12.03 -6.55
N ASP A 198 17.86 -12.38 -5.28
CA ASP A 198 18.81 -13.14 -4.48
C ASP A 198 18.08 -13.93 -3.36
N TYR A 199 18.83 -14.65 -2.53
CA TYR A 199 18.33 -15.37 -1.37
C TYR A 199 18.25 -14.48 -0.13
N ILE A 200 17.11 -14.51 0.56
CA ILE A 200 16.85 -13.65 1.73
C ILE A 200 17.85 -13.86 2.88
N LYS A 201 18.46 -15.04 2.98
CA LYS A 201 19.47 -15.38 4.00
C LYS A 201 20.68 -14.43 3.95
N GLY A 202 21.01 -13.88 2.77
CA GLY A 202 22.10 -12.92 2.60
C GLY A 202 21.79 -11.49 3.04
N TYR A 203 20.53 -11.19 3.39
CA TYR A 203 20.05 -9.81 3.61
C TYR A 203 19.42 -9.64 5.00
N PRO A 204 20.22 -9.61 6.08
CA PRO A 204 19.70 -9.50 7.45
C PRO A 204 18.89 -8.22 7.69
N GLU A 205 19.26 -7.10 7.06
CA GLU A 205 18.49 -5.86 7.20
C GLU A 205 17.09 -5.95 6.57
N LEU A 206 16.95 -6.68 5.45
CA LEU A 206 15.63 -6.96 4.88
C LEU A 206 14.81 -7.85 5.80
N ARG A 207 15.43 -8.87 6.42
CA ARG A 207 14.74 -9.72 7.40
C ARG A 207 14.20 -8.92 8.58
N LYS A 208 14.96 -7.95 9.10
CA LYS A 208 14.49 -7.00 10.13
C LYS A 208 13.34 -6.12 9.64
N ILE A 209 13.45 -5.52 8.46
CA ILE A 209 12.39 -4.66 7.88
C ILE A 209 11.05 -5.41 7.79
N PHE A 210 11.09 -6.71 7.48
CA PHE A 210 9.92 -7.55 7.33
C PHE A 210 9.56 -8.40 8.57
N ASN A 211 10.28 -8.24 9.69
CA ASN A 211 10.12 -9.04 10.91
C ASN A 211 10.15 -10.56 10.64
N LEU A 212 11.20 -11.04 9.97
CA LEU A 212 11.43 -12.46 9.61
C LEU A 212 12.47 -13.16 10.51
N ASP A 213 12.84 -12.53 11.61
CA ASP A 213 13.80 -13.03 12.61
C ASP A 213 13.08 -13.40 13.91
#